data_AF-A0A1I7S2J0-F1
#
_entry.id   AF-A0A1I7S2J0-F1
#
_cell.length_a   1.000
_cell.length_b   1.000
_cell.length_c   1.000
_cell.angle_alpha   90.00
_cell.angle_beta   90.00
_cell.angle_gamma   90.00
#
_symmetry.space_group_name_H-M   'P 1'
#
loop_
_entity.id
_entity.type
_entity.pdbx_description
1 polymer ?
#
loop_
_entity_poly.entity_id
_entity_poly.type
_entity_poly.pdbx_seq_one_letter_code
_entity_poly.pdbx_strand_id
1 'polypeptide(L)'
;MGFTQPILLLFTLFASTIAERECVDEHGRKFEHDREWRSMDGNFVKKCEVFAHGWQIKVVSCASKSNHRIEIGGKRVEGPMIWYCDKSSNGGVSLRSEPNPDAECNGGHLPGSRWVDGAFERECQAGAHAKIVGCVSPGGTRITLGDSIEEKGDIVICEKRPDGSISMRNERNPNAFCGDHPAGSEWVEESFVMKCEAGGRSEIVGCQLPSGERIGLNDKIHYKGYIIYCQQFENGTHRIFSEPDPTAECDGGHPAGSKWIENTFEKECLPGALTKTTGCALDDGQRIPLGGRTEFGKFLAFCNNNNNGTVSLTLDVNPNAPCGEHLPGARWVERSFEKECKIGGNTEIVSCVTSTRQRVPLNGHIVLDGQKVHCEKLQDGTVWFHGEPDPNASCQGGHEAGTRWIDKGFELECAAGGRTKVAGCISPQGNYIAVGSEERYNQFVYACEEQPDGSVRFRSKPIVPFAGPRKRA
;
A
#
# COMPACT_ATOMS: atom_id res chain seq x y z
N MET A 1 -82.59 20.48 -122.35
CA MET A 1 -83.16 19.75 -123.51
C MET A 1 -82.33 18.48 -123.62
N GLY A 2 -82.75 17.36 -123.01
CA GLY A 2 -83.64 16.35 -123.61
C GLY A 2 -82.75 15.31 -124.32
N PHE A 3 -82.85 13.99 -124.18
CA PHE A 3 -84.00 13.09 -124.00
C PHE A 3 -83.48 11.66 -123.63
N THR A 4 -84.28 10.92 -122.87
CA THR A 4 -84.59 9.45 -122.88
C THR A 4 -83.55 8.30 -122.75
N GLN A 5 -83.84 7.45 -121.76
CA GLN A 5 -83.69 5.98 -121.56
C GLN A 5 -84.01 5.07 -122.77
N PRO A 6 -83.90 3.71 -122.69
CA PRO A 6 -83.13 2.80 -121.80
C PRO A 6 -82.43 1.64 -122.59
N ILE A 7 -81.68 0.74 -121.91
CA ILE A 7 -81.76 -0.74 -122.01
C ILE A 7 -80.69 -1.40 -121.12
N LEU A 8 -81.18 -2.41 -120.42
CA LEU A 8 -80.57 -3.33 -119.46
C LEU A 8 -79.61 -4.32 -120.16
N LEU A 9 -78.40 -4.55 -119.62
CA LEU A 9 -77.65 -5.79 -119.85
C LEU A 9 -76.71 -6.11 -118.67
N LEU A 10 -77.02 -7.24 -118.01
CA LEU A 10 -76.20 -7.98 -117.07
C LEU A 10 -74.79 -8.25 -117.63
N PHE A 11 -73.74 -7.97 -116.84
CA PHE A 11 -72.54 -8.79 -116.84
C PHE A 11 -72.08 -9.06 -115.40
N THR A 12 -72.02 -10.35 -115.13
CA THR A 12 -71.64 -11.03 -113.90
C THR A 12 -70.16 -10.86 -113.54
N LEU A 13 -69.93 -10.70 -112.23
CA LEU A 13 -68.68 -10.91 -111.50
C LEU A 13 -67.78 -12.01 -112.06
N PHE A 14 -66.53 -11.65 -112.34
CA PHE A 14 -65.35 -12.46 -111.99
C PHE A 14 -64.28 -11.51 -111.46
N ALA A 15 -64.39 -11.15 -110.18
CA ALA A 15 -63.19 -10.91 -109.41
C ALA A 15 -62.51 -12.28 -109.31
N SER A 16 -61.49 -12.52 -110.15
CA SER A 16 -60.58 -13.64 -109.91
C SER A 16 -59.94 -13.39 -108.56
N THR A 17 -60.46 -14.06 -107.55
CA THR A 17 -59.80 -14.25 -106.27
C THR A 17 -58.49 -14.95 -106.57
N ILE A 18 -57.43 -14.17 -106.75
CA ILE A 18 -56.09 -14.67 -106.45
C ILE A 18 -56.21 -15.02 -104.98
N ALA A 19 -56.45 -16.30 -104.68
CA ALA A 19 -56.36 -16.79 -103.32
C ALA A 19 -54.97 -16.36 -102.86
N GLU A 20 -54.92 -15.35 -101.99
CA GLU A 20 -53.68 -14.84 -101.42
C GLU A 20 -52.98 -16.04 -100.80
N ARG A 21 -51.93 -16.51 -101.48
CA ARG A 21 -51.17 -17.67 -101.03
C ARG A 21 -50.25 -17.16 -99.94
N GLU A 22 -50.74 -17.22 -98.72
CA GLU A 22 -49.99 -16.86 -97.53
C GLU A 22 -49.14 -18.04 -97.07
N CYS A 23 -47.93 -17.79 -96.58
CA CYS A 23 -47.18 -18.81 -95.84
C CYS A 23 -47.86 -19.06 -94.50
N VAL A 24 -47.88 -20.32 -94.05
CA VAL A 24 -48.40 -20.70 -92.75
C VAL A 24 -47.26 -21.24 -91.90
N ASP A 25 -46.98 -20.60 -90.75
CA ASP A 25 -45.91 -21.07 -89.87
C ASP A 25 -46.33 -22.28 -89.03
N GLU A 26 -45.39 -22.81 -88.23
CA GLU A 26 -45.62 -23.94 -87.34
C GLU A 26 -46.76 -23.73 -86.29
N HIS A 27 -47.28 -22.51 -86.13
CA HIS A 27 -48.36 -22.15 -85.23
C HIS A 27 -49.66 -21.77 -85.95
N GLY A 28 -49.73 -21.96 -87.26
CA GLY A 28 -50.92 -21.64 -88.04
C GLY A 28 -51.09 -20.15 -88.37
N ARG A 29 -50.08 -19.31 -88.09
CA ARG A 29 -50.11 -17.88 -88.41
C ARG A 29 -49.81 -17.68 -89.89
N LYS A 30 -50.54 -16.77 -90.52
CA LYS A 30 -50.44 -16.50 -91.96
C LYS A 30 -49.61 -15.26 -92.24
N PHE A 31 -48.75 -15.34 -93.24
CA PHE A 31 -47.84 -14.26 -93.63
C PHE A 31 -47.89 -14.04 -95.15
N GLU A 32 -47.97 -12.77 -95.55
CA GLU A 32 -47.92 -12.34 -96.94
C GLU A 32 -46.54 -12.58 -97.57
N HIS A 33 -46.50 -12.63 -98.91
CA HIS A 33 -45.25 -12.75 -99.65
C HIS A 33 -44.27 -11.63 -99.28
N ASP A 34 -42.98 -11.97 -99.17
CA ASP A 34 -41.88 -11.10 -98.77
C ASP A 34 -41.94 -10.56 -97.33
N ARG A 35 -43.00 -10.87 -96.58
CA ARG A 35 -43.10 -10.48 -95.17
C ARG A 35 -42.05 -11.21 -94.34
N GLU A 36 -41.33 -10.42 -93.54
CA GLU A 36 -40.43 -10.93 -92.53
C GLU A 36 -41.09 -10.90 -91.15
N TRP A 37 -40.84 -11.93 -90.34
CA TRP A 37 -41.29 -11.97 -88.95
C TRP A 37 -40.29 -12.71 -88.08
N ARG A 38 -40.40 -12.50 -86.76
CA ARG A 38 -39.59 -13.23 -85.79
C ARG A 38 -40.24 -14.56 -85.44
N SER A 39 -39.41 -15.59 -85.36
CA SER A 39 -39.78 -16.85 -84.74
C SER A 39 -40.24 -16.62 -83.29
N MET A 40 -41.04 -17.54 -82.77
CA MET A 40 -41.65 -17.39 -81.45
C MET A 40 -40.63 -17.37 -80.31
N ASP A 41 -39.49 -18.07 -80.48
CA ASP A 41 -38.34 -18.03 -79.57
C ASP A 41 -37.49 -16.75 -79.72
N GLY A 42 -37.82 -15.88 -80.70
CA GLY A 42 -37.18 -14.59 -80.93
C GLY A 42 -35.81 -14.65 -81.60
N ASN A 43 -35.25 -15.85 -81.81
CA ASN A 43 -33.87 -16.07 -82.25
C ASN A 43 -33.67 -16.00 -83.77
N PHE A 44 -34.74 -16.10 -84.56
CA PHE A 44 -34.65 -16.15 -86.03
C PHE A 44 -35.62 -15.16 -86.67
N VAL A 45 -35.20 -14.54 -87.76
CA VAL A 45 -36.06 -13.80 -88.67
C VAL A 45 -36.35 -14.70 -89.86
N LYS A 46 -37.63 -15.02 -90.05
CA LYS A 46 -38.15 -15.84 -91.13
C LYS A 46 -38.74 -14.94 -92.21
N LYS A 47 -38.67 -15.36 -93.47
CA LYS A 47 -39.27 -14.67 -94.62
C LYS A 47 -40.15 -15.63 -95.41
N CYS A 48 -41.32 -15.17 -95.82
CA CYS A 48 -42.25 -15.92 -96.64
C CYS A 48 -41.94 -15.73 -98.13
N GLU A 49 -41.66 -16.82 -98.85
CA GLU A 49 -41.52 -16.80 -100.30
C GLU A 49 -42.63 -17.63 -100.94
N VAL A 50 -43.41 -17.01 -101.82
CA VAL A 50 -44.59 -17.60 -102.44
C VAL A 50 -44.28 -17.78 -103.92
N PHE A 51 -44.46 -19.00 -104.42
CA PHE A 51 -44.22 -19.38 -105.80
C PHE A 51 -45.52 -19.78 -106.50
N ALA A 52 -45.45 -19.89 -107.82
CA ALA A 52 -46.58 -20.31 -108.66
C ALA A 52 -47.20 -21.67 -108.25
N HIS A 53 -46.47 -22.53 -107.53
CA HIS A 53 -46.93 -23.87 -107.12
C HIS A 53 -46.75 -24.18 -105.62
N GLY A 54 -46.50 -23.19 -104.76
CA GLY A 54 -46.35 -23.43 -103.32
C GLY A 54 -45.80 -22.22 -102.59
N TRP A 55 -45.38 -22.41 -101.35
CA TRP A 55 -44.68 -21.41 -100.55
C TRP A 55 -43.57 -22.08 -99.74
N GLN A 56 -42.55 -21.31 -99.37
CA GLN A 56 -41.52 -21.75 -98.44
C GLN A 56 -41.23 -20.66 -97.41
N ILE A 57 -40.91 -21.09 -96.20
CA ILE A 57 -40.44 -20.21 -95.14
C ILE A 57 -38.94 -20.42 -95.01
N LYS A 58 -38.17 -19.37 -95.29
CA LYS A 58 -36.72 -19.41 -95.12
C LYS A 58 -36.28 -18.55 -93.94
N VAL A 59 -35.31 -19.03 -93.17
CA VAL A 59 -34.60 -18.16 -92.23
C VAL A 59 -33.71 -17.23 -93.05
N VAL A 60 -33.84 -15.93 -92.85
CA VAL A 60 -33.07 -14.89 -93.57
C VAL A 60 -31.99 -14.25 -92.71
N SER A 61 -32.11 -14.37 -91.39
CA SER A 61 -31.11 -13.91 -90.43
C SER A 61 -31.44 -14.47 -89.05
N CYS A 62 -30.45 -14.51 -88.18
CA CYS A 62 -30.69 -14.71 -86.76
C CYS A 62 -30.98 -13.36 -86.10
N ALA A 63 -31.44 -13.41 -84.87
CA ALA A 63 -31.57 -12.24 -84.06
C ALA A 63 -31.20 -12.49 -82.61
N SER A 64 -30.46 -11.55 -82.04
CA SER A 64 -30.02 -11.62 -80.65
C SER A 64 -31.14 -11.34 -79.67
N LYS A 65 -30.87 -11.56 -78.37
CA LYS A 65 -31.79 -11.23 -77.27
C LYS A 65 -32.14 -9.74 -77.21
N SER A 66 -31.24 -8.86 -77.67
CA SER A 66 -31.49 -7.41 -77.77
C SER A 66 -32.19 -7.02 -79.07
N ASN A 67 -32.77 -7.99 -79.78
CA ASN A 67 -33.58 -7.77 -80.97
C ASN A 67 -32.81 -7.21 -82.17
N HIS A 68 -31.49 -7.35 -82.22
CA HIS A 68 -30.71 -6.96 -83.39
C HIS A 68 -30.61 -8.09 -84.41
N ARG A 69 -30.64 -7.73 -85.68
CA ARG A 69 -30.50 -8.66 -86.82
C ARG A 69 -29.03 -9.03 -87.02
N ILE A 70 -28.77 -10.31 -87.26
CA ILE A 70 -27.46 -10.88 -87.59
C ILE A 70 -27.60 -11.67 -88.88
N GLU A 71 -26.96 -11.23 -89.95
CA GLU A 71 -26.99 -11.90 -91.24
C GLU A 71 -26.43 -13.32 -91.15
N ILE A 72 -26.90 -14.22 -92.02
CA ILE A 72 -26.42 -15.61 -92.05
C ILE A 72 -24.95 -15.65 -92.43
N GLY A 73 -24.13 -16.33 -91.63
CA GLY A 73 -22.67 -16.33 -91.69
C GLY A 73 -22.02 -15.14 -90.99
N GLY A 74 -22.82 -14.17 -90.51
CA GLY A 74 -22.36 -12.99 -89.79
C GLY A 74 -22.19 -13.22 -88.29
N LYS A 75 -21.52 -12.27 -87.65
CA LYS A 75 -21.40 -12.17 -86.19
C LYS A 75 -21.72 -10.76 -85.71
N ARG A 76 -22.16 -10.64 -84.46
CA ARG A 76 -22.44 -9.36 -83.81
C ARG A 76 -21.97 -9.37 -82.37
N VAL A 77 -21.25 -8.33 -81.97
CA VAL A 77 -20.82 -8.12 -80.59
C VAL A 77 -21.93 -7.37 -79.85
N GLU A 78 -22.40 -7.94 -78.74
CA GLU A 78 -23.41 -7.32 -77.88
C GLU A 78 -23.01 -7.49 -76.42
N GLY A 79 -22.38 -6.44 -75.87
CA GLY A 79 -21.87 -6.43 -74.50
C GLY A 79 -20.94 -7.63 -74.24
N PRO A 80 -21.28 -8.52 -73.29
CA PRO A 80 -20.42 -9.64 -72.90
C PRO A 80 -20.39 -10.78 -73.91
N MET A 81 -21.25 -10.78 -74.93
CA MET A 81 -21.39 -11.92 -75.84
C MET A 81 -21.12 -11.53 -77.29
N ILE A 82 -20.48 -12.43 -78.03
CA ILE A 82 -20.46 -12.43 -79.49
C ILE A 82 -21.50 -13.44 -79.95
N TRP A 83 -22.45 -12.98 -80.76
CA TRP A 83 -23.48 -13.81 -81.37
C TRP A 83 -23.08 -14.16 -82.79
N TYR A 84 -23.23 -15.43 -83.16
CA TYR A 84 -22.94 -15.97 -84.48
C TYR A 84 -24.23 -16.54 -85.09
N CYS A 85 -24.49 -16.22 -86.36
CA CYS A 85 -25.58 -16.82 -87.10
C CYS A 85 -25.03 -17.85 -88.09
N ASP A 86 -24.78 -19.05 -87.60
CA ASP A 86 -24.09 -20.09 -88.35
C ASP A 86 -25.04 -20.81 -89.32
N LYS A 87 -24.58 -21.09 -90.54
CA LYS A 87 -25.28 -21.94 -91.52
C LYS A 87 -24.61 -23.31 -91.59
N SER A 88 -25.33 -24.36 -91.27
CA SER A 88 -24.84 -25.72 -91.40
C SER A 88 -24.73 -26.15 -92.87
N SER A 89 -23.93 -27.17 -93.15
CA SER A 89 -23.77 -27.77 -94.49
C SER A 89 -25.10 -28.26 -95.08
N ASN A 90 -26.06 -28.63 -94.23
CA ASN A 90 -27.39 -29.10 -94.63
C ASN A 90 -28.38 -27.94 -94.86
N GLY A 91 -27.92 -26.69 -94.81
CA GLY A 91 -28.74 -25.49 -95.03
C GLY A 91 -29.50 -25.00 -93.79
N GLY A 92 -29.38 -25.68 -92.64
CA GLY A 92 -29.96 -25.22 -91.37
C GLY A 92 -29.24 -23.98 -90.84
N VAL A 93 -29.96 -23.14 -90.10
CA VAL A 93 -29.40 -21.92 -89.49
C VAL A 93 -29.48 -22.05 -87.96
N SER A 94 -28.40 -21.73 -87.26
CA SER A 94 -28.32 -21.79 -85.80
C SER A 94 -27.75 -20.50 -85.22
N LEU A 95 -28.35 -20.01 -84.14
CA LEU A 95 -27.81 -18.91 -83.35
C LEU A 95 -26.94 -19.48 -82.23
N ARG A 96 -25.66 -19.14 -82.26
CA ARG A 96 -24.67 -19.53 -81.24
C ARG A 96 -24.11 -18.28 -80.56
N SER A 97 -23.68 -18.40 -79.31
CA SER A 97 -23.01 -17.30 -78.62
C SER A 97 -21.76 -17.76 -77.90
N GLU A 98 -20.78 -16.88 -77.81
CA GLU A 98 -19.55 -17.07 -77.06
C GLU A 98 -19.23 -15.82 -76.24
N PRO A 99 -18.51 -15.94 -75.11
CA PRO A 99 -18.01 -14.78 -74.38
C PRO A 99 -17.13 -13.90 -75.26
N ASN A 100 -17.37 -12.60 -75.26
CA ASN A 100 -16.54 -11.64 -75.96
C ASN A 100 -15.18 -11.50 -75.23
N PRO A 101 -14.03 -11.82 -75.89
CA PRO A 101 -12.71 -11.74 -75.27
C PRO A 101 -12.28 -10.31 -74.95
N ASP A 102 -12.97 -9.31 -75.52
CA ASP A 102 -12.70 -7.88 -75.33
C ASP A 102 -13.76 -7.18 -74.48
N ALA A 103 -14.73 -7.93 -73.91
CA ALA A 103 -15.77 -7.33 -73.09
C ALA A 103 -15.20 -6.86 -71.74
N GLU A 104 -15.26 -5.55 -71.52
CA GLU A 104 -14.88 -4.92 -70.26
C GLU A 104 -15.81 -5.32 -69.12
N CYS A 105 -15.23 -5.57 -67.96
CA CYS A 105 -15.97 -5.70 -66.71
C CYS A 105 -16.41 -4.32 -66.19
N ASN A 106 -17.33 -4.31 -65.22
CA ASN A 106 -17.81 -3.08 -64.57
C ASN A 106 -16.64 -2.19 -64.13
N GLY A 107 -16.70 -0.90 -64.47
CA GLY A 107 -15.62 0.06 -64.19
C GLY A 107 -14.59 0.22 -65.32
N GLY A 108 -14.81 -0.41 -66.49
CA GLY A 108 -13.93 -0.28 -67.66
C GLY A 108 -12.68 -1.18 -67.59
N HIS A 109 -12.75 -2.25 -66.82
CA HIS A 109 -11.63 -3.16 -66.62
C HIS A 109 -11.53 -4.15 -67.78
N LEU A 110 -10.44 -4.08 -68.53
CA LEU A 110 -10.17 -4.97 -69.66
C LEU A 110 -9.95 -6.43 -69.19
N PRO A 111 -10.29 -7.44 -70.00
CA PRO A 111 -10.00 -8.84 -69.70
C PRO A 111 -8.51 -9.07 -69.37
N GLY A 112 -8.25 -9.83 -68.30
CA GLY A 112 -6.93 -10.06 -67.70
C GLY A 112 -6.48 -8.99 -66.70
N SER A 113 -7.15 -7.82 -66.62
CA SER A 113 -6.82 -6.82 -65.61
C SER A 113 -7.30 -7.25 -64.22
N ARG A 114 -6.56 -6.80 -63.20
CA ARG A 114 -6.90 -7.00 -61.78
C ARG A 114 -7.12 -5.67 -61.07
N TRP A 115 -8.09 -5.63 -60.19
CA TRP A 115 -8.40 -4.46 -59.37
C TRP A 115 -8.92 -4.87 -57.99
N VAL A 116 -8.94 -3.90 -57.08
CA VAL A 116 -9.48 -4.07 -55.73
C VAL A 116 -10.86 -3.45 -55.67
N ASP A 117 -11.82 -4.23 -55.18
CA ASP A 117 -13.21 -3.81 -54.96
C ASP A 117 -13.60 -4.19 -53.52
N GLY A 118 -13.55 -3.20 -52.62
CA GLY A 118 -13.68 -3.41 -51.18
C GLY A 118 -12.53 -4.27 -50.63
N ALA A 119 -12.85 -5.39 -50.01
CA ALA A 119 -11.88 -6.34 -49.44
C ALA A 119 -11.44 -7.45 -50.42
N PHE A 120 -11.84 -7.38 -51.69
CA PHE A 120 -11.61 -8.45 -52.67
C PHE A 120 -10.78 -7.97 -53.84
N GLU A 121 -9.81 -8.78 -54.25
CA GLU A 121 -9.11 -8.63 -55.52
C GLU A 121 -9.86 -9.41 -56.59
N ARG A 122 -10.23 -8.72 -57.68
CA ARG A 122 -10.96 -9.27 -58.80
C ARG A 122 -10.11 -9.28 -60.06
N GLU A 123 -10.35 -10.25 -60.92
CA GLU A 123 -9.78 -10.36 -62.26
C GLU A 123 -10.91 -10.40 -63.30
N CYS A 124 -10.78 -9.59 -64.35
CA CYS A 124 -11.79 -9.58 -65.41
C CYS A 124 -11.53 -10.75 -66.36
N GLN A 125 -12.53 -11.59 -66.57
CA GLN A 125 -12.49 -12.69 -67.53
C GLN A 125 -13.32 -12.35 -68.77
N ALA A 126 -13.09 -13.10 -69.85
CA ALA A 126 -13.85 -12.96 -71.09
C ALA A 126 -15.37 -12.99 -70.83
N GLY A 127 -16.10 -12.13 -71.55
CA GLY A 127 -17.54 -11.93 -71.36
C GLY A 127 -17.92 -11.09 -70.15
N ALA A 128 -17.08 -10.11 -69.78
CA ALA A 128 -17.31 -9.18 -68.66
C ALA A 128 -17.56 -9.88 -67.31
N HIS A 129 -16.96 -11.06 -67.10
CA HIS A 129 -17.14 -11.83 -65.88
C HIS A 129 -16.03 -11.52 -64.87
N ALA A 130 -16.36 -10.80 -63.81
CA ALA A 130 -15.40 -10.48 -62.73
C ALA A 130 -15.28 -11.65 -61.75
N LYS A 131 -14.12 -12.33 -61.77
CA LYS A 131 -13.80 -13.43 -60.85
C LYS A 131 -13.00 -12.89 -59.67
N ILE A 132 -13.38 -13.23 -58.44
CA ILE A 132 -12.54 -12.93 -57.27
C ILE A 132 -11.34 -13.89 -57.29
N VAL A 133 -10.13 -13.34 -57.18
CA VAL A 133 -8.86 -14.08 -57.23
C VAL A 133 -8.07 -14.00 -55.91
N GLY A 134 -8.47 -13.11 -55.00
CA GLY A 134 -7.87 -12.97 -53.67
C GLY A 134 -8.65 -12.01 -52.79
N CYS A 135 -8.12 -11.76 -51.59
CA CYS A 135 -8.59 -10.75 -50.64
C CYS A 135 -7.53 -9.67 -50.46
N VAL A 136 -7.95 -8.50 -49.94
CA VAL A 136 -7.05 -7.42 -49.55
C VAL A 136 -7.27 -7.14 -48.07
N SER A 137 -6.22 -7.28 -47.27
CA SER A 137 -6.27 -7.04 -45.83
C SER A 137 -6.51 -5.55 -45.53
N PRO A 138 -6.92 -5.19 -44.29
CA PRO A 138 -7.09 -3.79 -43.91
C PRO A 138 -5.83 -2.93 -44.06
N GLY A 139 -4.63 -3.51 -43.95
CA GLY A 139 -3.37 -2.81 -44.24
C GLY A 139 -2.98 -2.76 -45.72
N GLY A 140 -3.80 -3.31 -46.62
CA GLY A 140 -3.61 -3.26 -48.07
C GLY A 140 -2.83 -4.44 -48.65
N THR A 141 -2.52 -5.46 -47.86
CA THR A 141 -1.76 -6.63 -48.33
C THR A 141 -2.70 -7.59 -49.09
N ARG A 142 -2.27 -8.05 -50.27
CA ARG A 142 -3.03 -9.03 -51.06
C ARG A 142 -2.82 -10.44 -50.51
N ILE A 143 -3.91 -11.19 -50.37
CA ILE A 143 -3.95 -12.57 -49.85
C ILE A 143 -4.55 -13.47 -50.94
N THR A 144 -3.83 -14.50 -51.37
CA THR A 144 -4.37 -15.48 -52.34
C THR A 144 -5.55 -16.24 -51.74
N LEU A 145 -6.49 -16.69 -52.57
CA LEU A 145 -7.57 -17.57 -52.11
C LEU A 145 -7.01 -18.86 -51.49
N GLY A 146 -7.37 -19.11 -50.23
CA GLY A 146 -6.91 -20.23 -49.42
C GLY A 146 -5.75 -19.90 -48.49
N ASP A 147 -5.08 -18.76 -48.69
CA ASP A 147 -3.95 -18.33 -47.87
C ASP A 147 -4.41 -17.50 -46.66
N SER A 148 -3.47 -17.31 -45.73
CA SER A 148 -3.60 -16.38 -44.62
C SER A 148 -2.32 -15.58 -44.42
N ILE A 149 -2.45 -14.40 -43.81
CA ILE A 149 -1.33 -13.56 -43.41
C ILE A 149 -1.49 -13.17 -41.94
N GLU A 150 -0.38 -12.89 -41.28
CA GLU A 150 -0.38 -12.27 -39.96
C GLU A 150 -0.26 -10.76 -40.09
N GLU A 151 -1.22 -10.02 -39.52
CA GLU A 151 -1.25 -8.56 -39.54
C GLU A 151 -1.75 -8.03 -38.20
N LYS A 152 -0.91 -7.23 -37.51
CA LYS A 152 -1.25 -6.56 -36.23
C LYS A 152 -1.78 -7.51 -35.14
N GLY A 153 -1.23 -8.73 -35.05
CA GLY A 153 -1.62 -9.73 -34.06
C GLY A 153 -2.85 -10.55 -34.44
N ASP A 154 -3.45 -10.31 -35.60
CA ASP A 154 -4.51 -11.14 -36.16
C ASP A 154 -3.98 -11.97 -37.34
N ILE A 155 -4.55 -13.14 -37.53
CA ILE A 155 -4.43 -13.98 -38.73
C ILE A 155 -5.62 -13.64 -39.63
N VAL A 156 -5.35 -12.97 -40.75
CA VAL A 156 -6.35 -12.63 -41.77
C VAL A 156 -6.38 -13.74 -42.80
N ILE A 157 -7.52 -14.42 -42.93
CA ILE A 157 -7.69 -15.62 -43.76
C ILE A 157 -8.63 -15.29 -44.93
N CYS A 158 -8.19 -15.59 -46.15
CA CYS A 158 -8.99 -15.45 -47.36
C CYS A 158 -9.56 -16.82 -47.77
N GLU A 159 -10.79 -17.12 -47.37
CA GLU A 159 -11.36 -18.46 -47.54
C GLU A 159 -12.35 -18.52 -48.69
N LYS A 160 -12.22 -19.56 -49.52
CA LYS A 160 -13.27 -19.98 -50.48
C LYS A 160 -14.11 -21.09 -49.85
N ARG A 161 -15.38 -20.80 -49.60
CA ARG A 161 -16.33 -21.74 -49.02
C ARG A 161 -16.76 -22.80 -50.04
N PRO A 162 -17.29 -23.96 -49.58
CA PRO A 162 -17.77 -25.02 -50.46
C PRO A 162 -18.87 -24.60 -51.45
N ASP A 163 -19.67 -23.58 -51.08
CA ASP A 163 -20.71 -22.99 -51.94
C ASP A 163 -20.15 -22.08 -53.05
N GLY A 164 -18.82 -21.90 -53.10
CA GLY A 164 -18.13 -21.04 -54.05
C GLY A 164 -18.06 -19.56 -53.63
N SER A 165 -18.69 -19.17 -52.52
CA SER A 165 -18.54 -17.83 -51.95
C SER A 165 -17.16 -17.64 -51.34
N ILE A 166 -16.71 -16.38 -51.30
CA ILE A 166 -15.39 -16.03 -50.74
C ILE A 166 -15.63 -15.08 -49.57
N SER A 167 -15.00 -15.39 -48.44
CA SER A 167 -15.10 -14.60 -47.22
C SER A 167 -13.72 -14.34 -46.63
N MET A 168 -13.54 -13.12 -46.12
CA MET A 168 -12.39 -12.77 -45.28
C MET A 168 -12.80 -12.96 -43.82
N ARG A 169 -12.00 -13.69 -43.05
CA ARG A 169 -12.20 -13.84 -41.60
C ARG A 169 -10.91 -13.50 -40.86
N ASN A 170 -11.06 -12.92 -39.67
CA ASN A 170 -9.94 -12.60 -38.80
C ASN A 170 -9.99 -13.54 -37.60
N GLU A 171 -8.89 -14.22 -37.34
CA GLU A 171 -8.67 -15.03 -36.14
C GLU A 171 -7.56 -14.37 -35.32
N ARG A 172 -7.67 -14.32 -33.99
CA ARG A 172 -6.56 -13.77 -33.18
C ARG A 172 -5.38 -14.73 -33.24
N ASN A 173 -4.18 -14.22 -33.49
CA ASN A 173 -2.98 -15.05 -33.39
C ASN A 173 -2.71 -15.38 -31.91
N PRO A 174 -2.78 -16.66 -31.49
CA PRO A 174 -2.50 -17.03 -30.11
C PRO A 174 -1.05 -16.76 -29.69
N ASN A 175 -0.14 -16.58 -30.67
CA ASN A 175 1.28 -16.35 -30.46
C ASN A 175 1.71 -14.91 -30.77
N ALA A 176 0.77 -13.97 -30.92
CA ALA A 176 1.08 -12.58 -31.18
C ALA A 176 1.88 -11.96 -30.02
N PHE A 177 2.88 -11.16 -30.36
CA PHE A 177 3.73 -10.45 -29.41
C PHE A 177 3.08 -9.14 -28.95
N CYS A 178 3.34 -8.75 -27.70
CA CYS A 178 3.01 -7.44 -27.15
C CYS A 178 4.29 -6.59 -27.12
N GLY A 179 4.65 -5.97 -28.25
CA GLY A 179 5.96 -5.34 -28.41
C GLY A 179 7.07 -6.39 -28.45
N ASP A 180 8.02 -6.34 -27.51
CA ASP A 180 9.11 -7.31 -27.39
C ASP A 180 8.75 -8.54 -26.52
N HIS A 181 7.50 -8.62 -26.05
CA HIS A 181 7.05 -9.66 -25.13
C HIS A 181 6.27 -10.77 -25.85
N PRO A 182 6.69 -12.05 -25.76
CA PRO A 182 5.97 -13.16 -26.37
C PRO A 182 4.62 -13.41 -25.67
N ALA A 183 3.67 -14.01 -26.40
CA ALA A 183 2.38 -14.39 -25.83
C ALA A 183 2.54 -15.26 -24.57
N GLY A 184 1.75 -14.94 -23.54
CA GLY A 184 1.79 -15.60 -22.23
C GLY A 184 2.89 -15.12 -21.29
N SER A 185 3.82 -14.26 -21.74
CA SER A 185 4.82 -13.68 -20.85
C SER A 185 4.24 -12.59 -19.94
N GLU A 186 4.86 -12.44 -18.78
CA GLU A 186 4.57 -11.36 -17.83
C GLU A 186 5.81 -10.49 -17.64
N TRP A 187 5.60 -9.18 -17.54
CA TRP A 187 6.66 -8.21 -17.25
C TRP A 187 6.13 -7.14 -16.29
N VAL A 188 7.03 -6.29 -15.82
CA VAL A 188 6.69 -5.21 -14.91
C VAL A 188 6.89 -3.90 -15.65
N GLU A 189 5.84 -3.10 -15.69
CA GLU A 189 5.85 -1.75 -16.23
C GLU A 189 5.48 -0.79 -15.10
N GLU A 190 6.43 0.06 -14.72
CA GLU A 190 6.37 0.86 -13.50
C GLU A 190 6.17 0.02 -12.23
N SER A 191 4.93 -0.02 -11.71
CA SER A 191 4.54 -0.83 -10.54
C SER A 191 3.45 -1.84 -10.87
N PHE A 192 3.11 -2.02 -12.15
CA PHE A 192 2.07 -2.94 -12.61
C PHE A 192 2.69 -4.16 -13.28
N VAL A 193 2.15 -5.34 -12.97
CA VAL A 193 2.50 -6.59 -13.63
C VAL A 193 1.59 -6.73 -14.84
N MET A 194 2.19 -6.67 -16.03
CA MET A 194 1.53 -6.81 -17.31
C MET A 194 1.63 -8.25 -17.80
N LYS A 195 0.63 -8.71 -18.56
CA LYS A 195 0.63 -10.01 -19.24
C LYS A 195 0.26 -9.84 -20.71
N CYS A 196 0.96 -10.56 -21.59
CA CYS A 196 0.64 -10.58 -23.01
C CYS A 196 -0.39 -11.67 -23.30
N GLU A 197 -1.60 -11.26 -23.64
CA GLU A 197 -2.70 -12.14 -24.04
C GLU A 197 -2.72 -12.38 -25.56
N ALA A 198 -3.50 -13.38 -25.98
CA ALA A 198 -3.67 -13.72 -27.39
C ALA A 198 -4.13 -12.51 -28.23
N GLY A 199 -3.57 -12.39 -29.43
CA GLY A 199 -3.80 -11.23 -30.31
C GLY A 199 -2.91 -10.01 -30.01
N GLY A 200 -1.86 -10.16 -29.19
CA GLY A 200 -0.89 -9.08 -28.94
C GLY A 200 -1.44 -7.99 -28.03
N ARG A 201 -2.43 -8.32 -27.19
CA ARG A 201 -3.03 -7.40 -26.24
C ARG A 201 -2.36 -7.55 -24.88
N SER A 202 -1.82 -6.46 -24.34
CA SER A 202 -1.33 -6.44 -22.97
C SER A 202 -2.46 -6.10 -21.99
N GLU A 203 -2.50 -6.76 -20.84
CA GLU A 203 -3.39 -6.44 -19.73
C GLU A 203 -2.64 -6.39 -18.39
N ILE A 204 -3.14 -5.60 -17.44
CA ILE A 204 -2.61 -5.58 -16.07
C ILE A 204 -3.20 -6.78 -15.34
N VAL A 205 -2.33 -7.66 -14.84
CA VAL A 205 -2.72 -8.85 -14.06
C VAL A 205 -2.40 -8.71 -12.57
N GLY A 206 -1.67 -7.66 -12.20
CA GLY A 206 -1.34 -7.38 -10.81
C GLY A 206 -0.47 -6.15 -10.63
N CYS A 207 0.07 -6.01 -9.43
CA CYS A 207 0.97 -4.93 -9.04
C CYS A 207 2.24 -5.51 -8.40
N GLN A 208 3.36 -4.80 -8.49
CA GLN A 208 4.60 -5.17 -7.83
C GLN A 208 5.07 -4.04 -6.90
N LEU A 209 5.39 -4.39 -5.66
CA LEU A 209 5.94 -3.46 -4.68
C LEU A 209 7.44 -3.21 -4.92
N PRO A 210 8.02 -2.12 -4.39
CA PRO A 210 9.47 -1.88 -4.44
C PRO A 210 10.32 -3.01 -3.81
N SER A 211 9.72 -3.86 -2.97
CA SER A 211 10.36 -5.06 -2.42
C SER A 211 10.49 -6.21 -3.43
N GLY A 212 9.81 -6.13 -4.58
CA GLY A 212 9.68 -7.20 -5.58
C GLY A 212 8.48 -8.11 -5.39
N GLU A 213 7.75 -7.98 -4.28
CA GLU A 213 6.55 -8.77 -3.99
C GLU A 213 5.39 -8.41 -4.92
N ARG A 214 4.67 -9.43 -5.40
CA ARG A 214 3.57 -9.27 -6.37
C ARG A 214 2.22 -9.43 -5.69
N ILE A 215 1.26 -8.60 -6.09
CA ILE A 215 -0.14 -8.58 -5.64
C ILE A 215 -1.01 -8.87 -6.87
N GLY A 216 -1.91 -9.85 -6.78
CA GLY A 216 -2.87 -10.11 -7.86
C GLY A 216 -3.81 -8.93 -8.09
N LEU A 217 -4.34 -8.78 -9.30
CA LEU A 217 -5.31 -7.71 -9.57
C LEU A 217 -6.58 -7.90 -8.72
N ASN A 218 -7.04 -6.82 -8.10
CA ASN A 218 -8.13 -6.76 -7.11
C ASN A 218 -7.86 -7.54 -5.82
N ASP A 219 -6.58 -7.82 -5.54
CA ASP A 219 -6.13 -8.46 -4.31
C ASP A 219 -5.42 -7.45 -3.39
N LYS A 220 -5.08 -7.92 -2.19
CA LYS A 220 -4.38 -7.14 -1.16
C LYS A 220 -3.37 -7.99 -0.40
N ILE A 221 -2.33 -7.35 0.11
CA ILE A 221 -1.35 -8.00 1.00
C ILE A 221 -1.10 -7.17 2.25
N HIS A 222 -0.63 -7.83 3.31
CA HIS A 222 -0.19 -7.19 4.55
C HIS A 222 1.33 -6.97 4.49
N TYR A 223 1.76 -5.71 4.51
CA TYR A 223 3.17 -5.34 4.38
C TYR A 223 3.52 -4.21 5.35
N LYS A 224 4.40 -4.51 6.31
CA LYS A 224 4.95 -3.54 7.30
C LYS A 224 3.88 -2.69 8.01
N GLY A 225 2.81 -3.32 8.48
CA GLY A 225 1.71 -2.62 9.15
C GLY A 225 0.72 -1.93 8.21
N TYR A 226 0.81 -2.13 6.91
CA TYR A 226 -0.17 -1.59 5.97
C TYR A 226 -0.83 -2.73 5.20
N ILE A 227 -2.10 -2.55 4.87
CA ILE A 227 -2.77 -3.33 3.84
C ILE A 227 -2.56 -2.58 2.53
N ILE A 228 -1.85 -3.21 1.60
CA ILE A 228 -1.62 -2.64 0.26
C ILE A 228 -2.55 -3.32 -0.72
N TYR A 229 -3.31 -2.51 -1.45
CA TYR A 229 -4.31 -2.94 -2.42
C TYR A 229 -3.79 -2.71 -3.85
N CYS A 230 -4.05 -3.67 -4.74
CA CYS A 230 -3.89 -3.52 -6.17
C CYS A 230 -5.27 -3.57 -6.83
N GLN A 231 -5.87 -2.43 -7.16
CA GLN A 231 -7.29 -2.39 -7.54
C GLN A 231 -7.53 -1.79 -8.92
N GLN A 232 -8.46 -2.40 -9.66
CA GLN A 232 -9.08 -1.84 -10.86
C GLN A 232 -10.42 -1.18 -10.49
N PHE A 233 -10.60 0.07 -10.89
CA PHE A 233 -11.84 0.81 -10.69
C PHE A 233 -12.79 0.62 -11.87
N GLU A 234 -14.08 0.90 -11.68
CA GLU A 234 -15.12 0.75 -12.72
C GLU A 234 -14.84 1.54 -14.00
N ASN A 235 -14.09 2.64 -13.89
CA ASN A 235 -13.65 3.45 -15.02
C ASN A 235 -12.46 2.85 -15.80
N GLY A 236 -11.97 1.66 -15.41
CA GLY A 236 -10.82 0.98 -16.00
C GLY A 236 -9.45 1.48 -15.52
N THR A 237 -9.40 2.46 -14.61
CA THR A 237 -8.13 2.90 -14.00
C THR A 237 -7.64 1.89 -12.98
N HIS A 238 -6.31 1.81 -12.80
CA HIS A 238 -5.66 0.91 -11.86
C HIS A 238 -4.88 1.73 -10.85
N ARG A 239 -4.93 1.36 -9.56
CA ARG A 239 -4.18 2.06 -8.52
C ARG A 239 -3.62 1.10 -7.48
N ILE A 240 -2.43 1.43 -7.02
CA ILE A 240 -1.85 0.90 -5.79
C ILE A 240 -2.11 1.93 -4.69
N PHE A 241 -2.75 1.51 -3.60
CA PHE A 241 -2.93 2.35 -2.43
C PHE A 241 -2.79 1.52 -1.16
N SER A 242 -2.50 2.18 -0.05
CA SER A 242 -2.24 1.53 1.22
C SER A 242 -3.10 2.15 2.32
N GLU A 243 -3.59 1.32 3.21
CA GLU A 243 -4.29 1.73 4.42
C GLU A 243 -3.60 1.12 5.64
N PRO A 244 -3.59 1.79 6.81
CA PRO A 244 -3.05 1.20 8.03
C PRO A 244 -3.78 -0.09 8.36
N ASP A 245 -3.03 -1.16 8.61
CA ASP A 245 -3.60 -2.45 8.99
C ASP A 245 -4.17 -2.37 10.42
N PRO A 246 -5.49 -2.55 10.62
CA PRO A 246 -6.09 -2.49 11.95
C PRO A 246 -5.71 -3.68 12.82
N THR A 247 -5.11 -4.72 12.26
CA THR A 247 -4.64 -5.93 12.97
C THR A 247 -3.14 -5.92 13.23
N ALA A 248 -2.41 -4.94 12.71
CA ALA A 248 -0.97 -4.86 12.92
C ALA A 248 -0.66 -4.58 14.39
N GLU A 249 0.19 -5.43 14.95
CA GLU A 249 0.70 -5.31 16.31
C GLU A 249 1.91 -4.37 16.33
N CYS A 250 2.00 -3.55 17.38
CA CYS A 250 3.20 -2.76 17.67
C CYS A 250 4.29 -3.64 18.32
N ASP A 251 5.50 -3.08 18.46
CA ASP A 251 6.63 -3.73 19.14
C ASP A 251 6.20 -4.34 20.48
N GLY A 252 6.56 -5.60 20.71
CA GLY A 252 6.16 -6.35 21.90
C GLY A 252 4.83 -7.12 21.78
N GLY A 253 4.20 -7.16 20.60
CA GLY A 253 2.97 -7.92 20.35
C GLY A 253 1.72 -7.21 20.88
N HIS A 254 1.75 -5.87 20.92
CA HIS A 254 0.64 -5.07 21.41
C HIS A 254 -0.38 -4.82 20.29
N PRO A 255 -1.65 -5.29 20.40
CA PRO A 255 -2.64 -5.11 19.35
C PRO A 255 -3.03 -3.63 19.21
N ALA A 256 -3.50 -3.25 18.01
CA ALA A 256 -3.99 -1.89 17.76
C ALA A 256 -5.08 -1.48 18.78
N GLY A 257 -4.96 -0.26 19.31
CA GLY A 257 -5.80 0.31 20.37
C GLY A 257 -5.37 -0.04 21.80
N SER A 258 -4.40 -0.94 21.99
CA SER A 258 -3.87 -1.25 23.32
C SER A 258 -2.96 -0.14 23.85
N LYS A 259 -2.91 -0.02 25.18
CA LYS A 259 -2.02 0.90 25.91
C LYS A 259 -1.14 0.15 26.88
N TRP A 260 0.13 0.49 26.94
CA TRP A 260 1.11 -0.12 27.85
C TRP A 260 2.08 0.93 28.38
N ILE A 261 2.87 0.51 29.37
CA ILE A 261 3.95 1.32 29.91
C ILE A 261 5.25 0.70 29.41
N GLU A 262 6.09 1.53 28.78
CA GLU A 262 7.43 1.15 28.39
C GLU A 262 8.40 2.15 29.02
N ASN A 263 9.22 1.66 29.95
CA ASN A 263 10.00 2.49 30.87
C ASN A 263 9.08 3.43 31.67
N THR A 264 9.26 4.74 31.54
CA THR A 264 8.46 5.77 32.22
C THR A 264 7.43 6.43 31.30
N PHE A 265 7.13 5.83 30.15
CA PHE A 265 6.22 6.39 29.15
C PHE A 265 5.00 5.49 28.92
N GLU A 266 3.82 6.09 28.93
CA GLU A 266 2.60 5.43 28.48
C GLU A 266 2.52 5.53 26.97
N LYS A 267 2.41 4.38 26.30
CA LYS A 267 2.30 4.26 24.85
C LYS A 267 0.95 3.68 24.45
N GLU A 268 0.51 4.04 23.25
CA GLU A 268 -0.69 3.53 22.58
C GLU A 268 -0.30 3.01 21.20
N CYS A 269 -0.78 1.81 20.85
CA CYS A 269 -0.60 1.25 19.51
C CYS A 269 -1.71 1.77 18.60
N LEU A 270 -1.35 2.52 17.57
CA LEU A 270 -2.26 2.98 16.53
C LEU A 270 -2.27 1.99 15.36
N PRO A 271 -3.32 2.01 14.51
CA PRO A 271 -3.37 1.21 13.29
C PRO A 271 -2.10 1.35 12.46
N GLY A 272 -1.64 0.21 11.95
CA GLY A 272 -0.40 0.07 11.20
C GLY A 272 0.90 0.05 11.98
N ALA A 273 0.86 -0.56 13.18
CA ALA A 273 2.02 -0.73 14.05
C ALA A 273 2.72 0.58 14.44
N LEU A 274 1.97 1.70 14.46
CA LEU A 274 2.49 3.01 14.82
C LEU A 274 2.35 3.22 16.33
N THR A 275 3.47 3.43 17.03
CA THR A 275 3.45 3.72 18.46
C THR A 275 3.33 5.22 18.72
N LYS A 276 2.37 5.62 19.56
CA LYS A 276 2.24 7.01 20.04
C LYS A 276 2.45 7.06 21.55
N THR A 277 3.28 7.99 22.02
CA THR A 277 3.38 8.27 23.46
C THR A 277 2.20 9.14 23.87
N THR A 278 1.42 8.71 24.87
CA THR A 278 0.20 9.40 25.35
C THR A 278 0.38 10.07 26.71
N GLY A 279 1.44 9.70 27.43
CA GLY A 279 1.73 10.24 28.74
C GLY A 279 3.00 9.67 29.34
N CYS A 280 3.20 9.95 30.62
CA CYS A 280 4.29 9.43 31.43
C CYS A 280 3.71 8.58 32.56
N ALA A 281 4.48 7.61 33.03
CA ALA A 281 4.15 6.77 34.17
C ALA A 281 5.23 6.92 35.25
N LEU A 282 4.81 7.07 36.50
CA LEU A 282 5.66 7.08 37.67
C LEU A 282 5.82 5.66 38.24
N ASP A 283 6.83 5.46 39.08
CA ASP A 283 7.15 4.14 39.67
C ASP A 283 6.04 3.60 40.59
N ASP A 284 5.15 4.48 41.08
CA ASP A 284 3.96 4.11 41.86
C ASP A 284 2.74 3.73 41.00
N GLY A 285 2.89 3.75 39.68
CA GLY A 285 1.84 3.44 38.71
C GLY A 285 0.95 4.62 38.31
N GLN A 286 1.15 5.81 38.88
CA GLN A 286 0.39 7.00 38.51
C GLN A 286 0.72 7.43 37.07
N ARG A 287 -0.33 7.80 36.31
CA ARG A 287 -0.21 8.25 34.91
C ARG A 287 -0.39 9.76 34.81
N ILE A 288 0.49 10.40 34.04
CA ILE A 288 0.48 11.84 33.79
C ILE A 288 0.24 12.05 32.29
N PRO A 289 -0.88 12.67 31.87
CA PRO A 289 -1.11 12.97 30.46
C PRO A 289 -0.05 13.95 29.94
N LEU A 290 0.20 13.97 28.62
CA LEU A 290 1.13 14.94 28.01
C LEU A 290 0.76 16.39 28.37
N GLY A 291 1.75 17.18 28.79
CA GLY A 291 1.60 18.54 29.31
C GLY A 291 1.08 18.60 30.74
N GLY A 292 0.73 17.46 31.33
CA GLY A 292 0.25 17.34 32.70
C GLY A 292 1.38 17.38 33.73
N ARG A 293 0.97 17.58 34.98
CA ARG A 293 1.84 17.47 36.15
C ARG A 293 1.10 16.83 37.33
N THR A 294 1.83 16.17 38.21
CA THR A 294 1.30 15.59 39.45
C THR A 294 2.31 15.68 40.59
N GLU A 295 1.84 15.55 41.82
CA GLU A 295 2.70 15.44 42.99
C GLU A 295 3.21 13.99 43.13
N PHE A 296 4.53 13.83 43.31
CA PHE A 296 5.18 12.55 43.52
C PHE A 296 6.17 12.68 44.69
N GLY A 297 5.69 12.35 45.89
CA GLY A 297 6.45 12.54 47.13
C GLY A 297 6.86 13.99 47.36
N LYS A 298 8.17 14.26 47.34
CA LYS A 298 8.74 15.61 47.53
C LYS A 298 8.88 16.40 46.22
N PHE A 299 8.49 15.80 45.10
CA PHE A 299 8.67 16.36 43.77
C PHE A 299 7.34 16.64 43.08
N LEU A 300 7.38 17.55 42.12
CA LEU A 300 6.37 17.70 41.09
C LEU A 300 6.90 17.02 39.82
N ALA A 301 6.18 16.02 39.35
CA ALA A 301 6.48 15.34 38.10
C ALA A 301 5.76 16.03 36.94
N PHE A 302 6.49 16.33 35.87
CA PHE A 302 5.99 16.96 34.66
C PHE A 302 6.22 16.04 33.47
N CYS A 303 5.16 15.78 32.69
CA CYS A 303 5.26 15.04 31.44
C CYS A 303 5.28 16.01 30.26
N ASN A 304 6.47 16.40 29.81
CA ASN A 304 6.64 17.43 28.78
C ASN A 304 6.62 16.81 27.38
N ASN A 305 5.90 17.46 26.46
CA ASN A 305 5.96 17.19 25.03
C ASN A 305 6.80 18.28 24.36
N ASN A 306 8.01 17.94 23.95
CA ASN A 306 8.96 18.88 23.35
C ASN A 306 8.57 19.19 21.90
N ASN A 307 9.00 20.34 21.38
CA ASN A 307 8.68 20.78 20.01
C ASN A 307 9.19 19.84 18.91
N ASN A 308 10.15 18.97 19.21
CA ASN A 308 10.66 17.94 18.30
C ASN A 308 9.85 16.63 18.34
N GLY A 309 8.73 16.59 19.08
CA GLY A 309 7.90 15.40 19.26
C GLY A 309 8.41 14.40 20.30
N THR A 310 9.52 14.69 20.97
CA THR A 310 10.01 13.84 22.07
C THR A 310 9.26 14.12 23.37
N VAL A 311 9.03 13.08 24.16
CA VAL A 311 8.40 13.19 25.48
C VAL A 311 9.46 13.00 26.56
N SER A 312 9.43 13.83 27.59
CA SER A 312 10.36 13.74 28.73
C SER A 312 9.63 13.88 30.05
N LEU A 313 9.96 13.02 31.00
CA LEU A 313 9.53 13.12 32.39
C LEU A 313 10.60 13.88 33.19
N THR A 314 10.23 15.03 33.74
CA THR A 314 11.09 15.84 34.62
C THR A 314 10.51 15.90 36.03
N LEU A 315 11.38 15.79 37.02
CA LEU A 315 11.06 15.97 38.44
C LEU A 315 11.60 17.33 38.89
N ASP A 316 10.71 18.19 39.39
CA ASP A 316 11.08 19.45 40.02
C ASP A 316 10.75 19.40 41.52
N VAL A 317 11.35 20.28 42.32
CA VAL A 317 11.08 20.36 43.76
C VAL A 317 9.64 20.83 43.97
N ASN A 318 8.85 20.09 44.76
CA ASN A 318 7.50 20.55 45.09
C ASN A 318 7.59 21.70 46.12
N PRO A 319 7.19 22.95 45.78
CA PRO A 319 7.22 24.08 46.71
C PRO A 319 6.31 23.87 47.91
N ASN A 320 5.32 22.98 47.80
CA ASN A 320 4.32 22.68 48.81
C ASN A 320 4.56 21.34 49.52
N ALA A 321 5.66 20.62 49.22
CA ALA A 321 5.92 19.33 49.82
C ALA A 321 6.01 19.42 51.36
N PRO A 322 5.16 18.70 52.10
CA PRO A 322 5.14 18.77 53.55
C PRO A 322 6.31 18.00 54.18
N CYS A 323 6.68 18.39 55.40
CA CYS A 323 7.62 17.68 56.25
C CYS A 323 6.83 16.87 57.29
N GLY A 324 6.27 15.73 56.88
CA GLY A 324 5.31 14.98 57.69
C GLY A 324 3.94 15.68 57.69
N GLU A 325 3.47 16.14 58.86
CA GLU A 325 2.20 16.88 59.00
C GLU A 325 2.36 18.40 58.84
N HIS A 326 3.59 18.89 58.60
CA HIS A 326 3.91 20.32 58.56
C HIS A 326 4.05 20.84 57.13
N LEU A 327 3.33 21.91 56.78
CA LEU A 327 3.44 22.60 55.49
C LEU A 327 4.75 23.40 55.37
N PRO A 328 5.24 23.69 54.16
CA PRO A 328 6.41 24.56 53.97
C PRO A 328 6.27 25.92 54.66
N GLY A 329 7.34 26.33 55.34
CA GLY A 329 7.39 27.52 56.20
C GLY A 329 6.89 27.30 57.63
N ALA A 330 6.21 26.18 57.91
CA ALA A 330 5.81 25.86 59.27
C ALA A 330 7.04 25.61 60.16
N ARG A 331 6.96 26.11 61.40
CA ARG A 331 7.94 25.86 62.46
C ARG A 331 7.30 25.10 63.60
N TRP A 332 8.03 24.11 64.12
CA TRP A 332 7.58 23.31 65.25
C TRP A 332 8.76 22.98 66.15
N VAL A 333 8.46 22.61 67.40
CA VAL A 333 9.46 22.17 68.36
C VAL A 333 9.37 20.66 68.49
N GLU A 334 10.48 19.99 68.24
CA GLU A 334 10.61 18.55 68.45
C GLU A 334 11.78 18.31 69.40
N ARG A 335 11.48 17.82 70.60
CA ARG A 335 12.43 17.74 71.72
C ARG A 335 12.99 19.14 72.06
N SER A 336 14.31 19.32 71.96
CA SER A 336 15.00 20.58 72.25
C SER A 336 15.37 21.37 70.99
N PHE A 337 14.76 21.07 69.84
CA PHE A 337 15.09 21.71 68.57
C PHE A 337 13.85 22.32 67.94
N GLU A 338 13.93 23.59 67.56
CA GLU A 338 12.96 24.20 66.66
C GLU A 338 13.37 23.88 65.23
N LYS A 339 12.44 23.29 64.49
CA LYS A 339 12.60 22.87 63.11
C LYS A 339 11.72 23.72 62.21
N GLU A 340 12.16 23.92 60.97
CA GLU A 340 11.41 24.58 59.91
C GLU A 340 11.30 23.65 58.70
N CYS A 341 10.11 23.57 58.10
CA CYS A 341 9.93 22.86 56.85
C CYS A 341 10.32 23.76 55.68
N LYS A 342 11.42 23.43 54.99
CA LYS A 342 11.86 24.10 53.77
C LYS A 342 11.17 23.52 52.54
N ILE A 343 11.20 24.30 51.46
CA ILE A 343 10.74 23.90 50.13
C ILE A 343 11.33 22.53 49.75
N GLY A 344 10.48 21.65 49.21
CA GLY A 344 10.85 20.26 48.89
C GLY A 344 10.71 19.29 50.06
N GLY A 345 9.99 19.65 51.13
CA GLY A 345 9.76 18.75 52.27
C GLY A 345 11.05 18.43 53.04
N ASN A 346 12.00 19.37 53.09
CA ASN A 346 13.26 19.22 53.81
C ASN A 346 13.16 19.90 55.18
N THR A 347 13.55 19.18 56.22
CA THR A 347 13.51 19.71 57.58
C THR A 347 14.86 20.30 57.96
N GLU A 348 14.87 21.57 58.39
CA GLU A 348 16.07 22.24 58.89
C GLU A 348 15.90 22.64 60.37
N ILE A 349 16.92 22.41 61.19
CA ILE A 349 16.94 22.94 62.57
C ILE A 349 17.31 24.43 62.48
N VAL A 350 16.49 25.31 63.07
CA VAL A 350 16.70 26.77 63.01
C VAL A 350 17.11 27.37 64.35
N SER A 351 16.76 26.72 65.47
CA SER A 351 17.17 27.13 66.80
C SER A 351 17.10 25.94 67.78
N CYS A 352 17.79 26.04 68.91
CA CYS A 352 17.58 25.15 70.05
C CYS A 352 16.57 25.78 71.01
N VAL A 353 15.73 24.96 71.65
CA VAL A 353 14.66 25.40 72.55
C VAL A 353 14.93 24.89 73.95
N THR A 354 15.00 25.80 74.90
CA THR A 354 15.24 25.49 76.31
C THR A 354 13.98 24.94 76.97
N SER A 355 14.12 24.36 78.17
CA SER A 355 12.96 23.89 78.96
C SER A 355 11.96 25.02 79.28
N THR A 356 12.43 26.27 79.33
CA THR A 356 11.64 27.49 79.53
C THR A 356 11.08 28.08 78.24
N ARG A 357 11.18 27.36 77.10
CA ARG A 357 10.76 27.78 75.75
C ARG A 357 11.49 29.00 75.20
N GLN A 358 12.67 29.33 75.72
CA GLN A 358 13.54 30.33 75.11
C GLN A 358 14.30 29.73 73.94
N ARG A 359 14.49 30.52 72.87
CA ARG A 359 15.17 30.09 71.65
C ARG A 359 16.61 30.54 71.66
N VAL A 360 17.52 29.60 71.40
CA VAL A 360 18.95 29.86 71.21
C VAL A 360 19.24 29.76 69.70
N PRO A 361 19.63 30.86 69.03
CA PRO A 361 19.95 30.82 67.61
C PRO A 361 21.11 29.86 67.36
N LEU A 362 21.15 29.23 66.17
CA LEU A 362 22.27 28.38 65.76
C LEU A 362 23.61 29.14 65.83
N ASN A 363 24.63 28.46 66.33
CA ASN A 363 25.95 28.99 66.68
C ASN A 363 25.91 30.17 67.67
N GLY A 364 24.85 30.26 68.45
CA GLY A 364 24.65 31.27 69.48
C GLY A 364 24.56 30.67 70.88
N HIS A 365 24.41 31.57 71.85
CA HIS A 365 24.22 31.21 73.25
C HIS A 365 23.26 32.18 73.96
N ILE A 366 22.69 31.73 75.07
CA ILE A 366 21.94 32.58 76.01
C ILE A 366 22.35 32.25 77.44
N VAL A 367 22.02 33.11 78.41
CA VAL A 367 22.23 32.84 79.85
C VAL A 367 20.88 32.61 80.52
N LEU A 368 20.69 31.42 81.08
CA LEU A 368 19.51 31.01 81.84
C LEU A 368 19.92 30.76 83.28
N ASP A 369 19.35 31.49 84.23
CA ASP A 369 19.60 31.31 85.67
C ASP A 369 21.10 31.29 86.03
N GLY A 370 21.89 32.13 85.35
CA GLY A 370 23.35 32.21 85.52
C GLY A 370 24.15 31.18 84.70
N GLN A 371 23.51 30.19 84.09
CA GLN A 371 24.15 29.21 83.22
C GLN A 371 24.07 29.62 81.75
N LYS A 372 25.24 29.74 81.09
CA LYS A 372 25.30 29.96 79.65
C LYS A 372 25.00 28.65 78.92
N VAL A 373 24.13 28.66 77.92
CA VAL A 373 23.78 27.49 77.09
C VAL A 373 24.02 27.81 75.62
N HIS A 374 24.56 26.85 74.88
CA HIS A 374 24.99 26.97 73.48
C HIS A 374 24.19 26.06 72.57
N CYS A 375 23.95 26.53 71.34
CA CYS A 375 23.37 25.76 70.26
C CYS A 375 24.36 25.77 69.09
N GLU A 376 25.18 24.72 68.93
CA GLU A 376 26.26 24.67 67.95
C GLU A 376 25.89 23.77 66.76
N LYS A 377 26.09 24.25 65.53
CA LYS A 377 25.94 23.46 64.30
C LYS A 377 27.33 23.05 63.81
N LEU A 378 27.60 21.74 63.87
CA LEU A 378 28.84 21.13 63.42
C LEU A 378 28.93 21.12 61.87
N GLN A 379 30.13 20.88 61.34
CA GLN A 379 30.38 20.89 59.89
C GLN A 379 29.61 19.80 59.12
N ASP A 380 29.26 18.70 59.79
CA ASP A 380 28.45 17.61 59.23
C ASP A 380 26.94 17.93 59.22
N GLY A 381 26.53 19.09 59.76
CA GLY A 381 25.15 19.53 59.88
C GLY A 381 24.47 19.11 61.18
N THR A 382 25.12 18.32 62.04
CA THR A 382 24.60 17.93 63.35
C THR A 382 24.50 19.16 64.26
N VAL A 383 23.39 19.30 65.00
CA VAL A 383 23.21 20.40 65.96
C VAL A 383 23.31 19.87 67.39
N TRP A 384 24.20 20.47 68.17
CA TRP A 384 24.45 20.17 69.57
C TRP A 384 23.88 21.28 70.46
N PHE A 385 23.06 20.90 71.43
CA PHE A 385 22.52 21.82 72.44
C PHE A 385 23.10 21.46 73.80
N HIS A 386 23.95 22.32 74.37
CA HIS A 386 24.67 22.02 75.60
C HIS A 386 24.84 23.26 76.49
N GLY A 387 24.90 23.04 77.81
CA GLY A 387 25.33 24.08 78.75
C GLY A 387 26.83 24.31 78.69
N GLU A 388 27.25 25.56 78.84
CA GLU A 388 28.59 25.87 79.34
C GLU A 388 28.69 25.31 80.77
N PRO A 389 29.77 24.59 81.09
CA PRO A 389 29.97 24.10 82.43
C PRO A 389 30.10 25.30 83.39
N ASP A 390 29.24 25.40 84.41
CA ASP A 390 29.37 26.43 85.44
C ASP A 390 30.69 26.21 86.21
N PRO A 391 31.66 27.14 86.15
CA PRO A 391 32.95 26.97 86.80
C PRO A 391 32.84 26.79 88.33
N ASN A 392 31.73 27.22 88.94
CA ASN A 392 31.45 27.09 90.36
C ASN A 392 30.45 25.96 90.69
N ALA A 393 29.99 25.20 89.70
CA ALA A 393 29.11 24.07 89.97
C ALA A 393 29.84 23.04 90.82
N SER A 394 29.27 22.74 91.97
CA SER A 394 29.76 21.68 92.84
C SER A 394 29.43 20.32 92.23
N CYS A 395 30.37 19.39 92.34
CA CYS A 395 30.12 18.02 91.95
C CYS A 395 29.24 17.32 92.98
N GLN A 396 28.61 16.21 92.56
CA GLN A 396 27.73 15.41 93.38
C GLN A 396 28.42 15.06 94.72
N GLY A 397 27.81 15.47 95.84
CA GLY A 397 28.43 15.40 97.17
C GLY A 397 28.92 16.74 97.75
N GLY A 398 28.75 17.85 97.02
CA GLY A 398 29.14 19.20 97.48
C GLY A 398 30.62 19.51 97.30
N HIS A 399 31.31 18.78 96.43
CA HIS A 399 32.73 18.94 96.16
C HIS A 399 32.96 20.16 95.25
N GLU A 400 33.84 21.07 95.65
CA GLU A 400 34.20 22.25 94.86
C GLU A 400 35.05 21.88 93.63
N ALA A 401 34.98 22.68 92.57
CA ALA A 401 35.80 22.46 91.37
C ALA A 401 37.30 22.44 91.72
N GLY A 402 38.02 21.45 91.18
CA GLY A 402 39.43 21.17 91.46
C GLY A 402 39.67 20.24 92.65
N THR A 403 38.65 19.95 93.47
CA THR A 403 38.81 18.98 94.56
C THR A 403 38.81 17.55 94.05
N ARG A 404 39.53 16.67 94.78
CA ARG A 404 39.56 15.23 94.55
C ARG A 404 39.05 14.49 95.78
N TRP A 405 38.32 13.42 95.56
CA TRP A 405 37.82 12.54 96.62
C TRP A 405 37.78 11.10 96.13
N ILE A 406 37.69 10.16 97.07
CA ILE A 406 37.57 8.75 96.76
C ILE A 406 36.11 8.34 96.93
N ASP A 407 35.50 7.79 95.89
CA ASP A 407 34.19 7.13 95.96
C ASP A 407 34.26 5.76 95.29
N LYS A 408 33.79 4.73 96.00
CA LYS A 408 33.70 3.33 95.53
C LYS A 408 34.95 2.79 94.81
N GLY A 409 36.14 3.15 95.29
CA GLY A 409 37.42 2.68 94.74
C GLY A 409 37.92 3.46 93.53
N PHE A 410 37.32 4.60 93.21
CA PHE A 410 37.82 5.54 92.21
C PHE A 410 38.20 6.85 92.88
N GLU A 411 39.34 7.42 92.48
CA GLU A 411 39.61 8.83 92.76
C GLU A 411 38.87 9.66 91.71
N LEU A 412 37.93 10.45 92.17
CA LEU A 412 37.12 11.34 91.37
C LEU A 412 37.69 12.75 91.52
N GLU A 413 37.74 13.49 90.42
CA GLU A 413 38.07 14.90 90.41
C GLU A 413 36.84 15.69 89.98
N CYS A 414 36.53 16.76 90.71
CA CYS A 414 35.51 17.70 90.28
C CYS A 414 36.13 18.58 89.21
N ALA A 415 35.89 18.27 87.95
CA ALA A 415 36.30 19.14 86.87
C ALA A 415 35.44 20.41 86.88
N ALA A 416 35.96 21.50 86.31
CA ALA A 416 35.19 22.72 86.08
C ALA A 416 33.86 22.37 85.40
N GLY A 417 32.74 22.90 85.93
CA GLY A 417 31.40 22.55 85.45
C GLY A 417 30.56 21.62 86.30
N GLY A 418 31.00 21.27 87.52
CA GLY A 418 30.32 20.28 88.35
C GLY A 418 30.35 18.87 87.75
N ARG A 419 31.24 18.61 86.79
CA ARG A 419 31.40 17.31 86.16
C ARG A 419 32.39 16.47 86.95
N THR A 420 31.93 15.34 87.44
CA THR A 420 32.78 14.33 88.05
C THR A 420 33.52 13.57 86.96
N LYS A 421 34.85 13.67 86.92
CA LYS A 421 35.70 12.80 86.08
C LYS A 421 36.43 11.80 86.96
N VAL A 422 36.63 10.59 86.47
CA VAL A 422 37.50 9.62 87.15
C VAL A 422 38.94 10.06 86.90
N ALA A 423 39.64 10.47 87.94
CA ALA A 423 41.04 10.86 87.89
C ALA A 423 41.97 9.64 87.96
N GLY A 424 41.52 8.57 88.61
CA GLY A 424 42.22 7.29 88.67
C GLY A 424 41.46 6.24 89.47
N CYS A 425 42.04 5.06 89.58
CA CYS A 425 41.51 3.95 90.34
C CYS A 425 42.32 3.75 91.61
N ILE A 426 41.67 3.31 92.69
CA ILE A 426 42.32 3.02 93.98
C ILE A 426 42.40 1.50 94.14
N SER A 427 43.61 0.96 94.29
CA SER A 427 43.80 -0.47 94.53
C SER A 427 43.21 -0.88 95.89
N PRO A 428 42.93 -2.18 96.14
CA PRO A 428 42.47 -2.65 97.45
C PRO A 428 43.43 -2.32 98.61
N GLN A 429 44.69 -2.00 98.31
CA GLN A 429 45.71 -1.58 99.29
C GLN A 429 45.76 -0.05 99.48
N GLY A 430 44.90 0.70 98.78
CA GLY A 430 44.85 2.16 98.84
C GLY A 430 45.79 2.89 97.87
N ASN A 431 46.45 2.19 96.95
CA ASN A 431 47.38 2.82 96.00
C ASN A 431 46.63 3.44 94.81
N TYR A 432 47.04 4.64 94.40
CA TYR A 432 46.49 5.34 93.24
C TYR A 432 47.06 4.80 91.92
N ILE A 433 46.20 4.63 90.93
CA ILE A 433 46.52 4.16 89.57
C ILE A 433 45.90 5.15 88.60
N ALA A 434 46.72 5.87 87.85
CA ALA A 434 46.23 6.86 86.87
C ALA A 434 45.38 6.21 85.78
N VAL A 435 44.38 6.93 85.26
CA VAL A 435 43.61 6.47 84.09
C VAL A 435 44.54 6.23 82.91
N GLY A 436 44.38 5.09 82.23
CA GLY A 436 45.24 4.62 81.14
C GLY A 436 46.51 3.89 81.59
N SER A 437 46.75 3.73 82.90
CA SER A 437 47.95 3.06 83.43
C SER A 437 47.65 1.69 84.06
N GLU A 438 48.72 0.88 84.17
CA GLU A 438 48.73 -0.36 84.94
C GLU A 438 49.82 -0.29 86.01
N GLU A 439 49.51 -0.72 87.24
CA GLU A 439 50.47 -0.77 88.34
C GLU A 439 50.57 -2.17 88.93
N ARG A 440 51.74 -2.53 89.46
CA ARG A 440 52.00 -3.85 90.03
C ARG A 440 52.09 -3.78 91.55
N TYR A 441 51.16 -4.44 92.22
CA TYR A 441 51.17 -4.57 93.67
C TYR A 441 51.00 -6.04 94.06
N ASN A 442 51.96 -6.56 94.81
CA ASN A 442 52.00 -7.97 95.26
C ASN A 442 51.97 -8.95 94.07
N GLN A 443 51.03 -9.89 94.08
CA GLN A 443 50.81 -10.89 93.03
C GLN A 443 49.79 -10.44 91.99
N PHE A 444 49.45 -9.16 91.89
CA PHE A 444 48.46 -8.64 90.94
C PHE A 444 49.00 -7.46 90.14
N VAL A 445 48.56 -7.39 88.89
CA VAL A 445 48.63 -6.18 88.06
C VAL A 445 47.24 -5.57 88.05
N TYR A 446 47.13 -4.32 88.46
CA TYR A 446 45.90 -3.55 88.48
C TYR A 446 45.92 -2.56 87.31
N ALA A 447 44.80 -2.44 86.59
CA ALA A 447 44.67 -1.58 85.41
C ALA A 447 43.47 -0.64 85.57
N CYS A 448 43.67 0.64 85.26
CA CYS A 448 42.60 1.64 85.23
C CYS A 448 42.34 2.06 83.78
N GLU A 449 41.44 1.37 83.08
CA GLU A 449 41.27 1.47 81.62
C GLU A 449 40.16 2.47 81.23
N GLU A 450 40.49 3.49 80.44
CA GLU A 450 39.47 4.35 79.80
C GLU A 450 38.87 3.63 78.58
N GLN A 451 37.54 3.64 78.46
CA GLN A 451 36.78 3.07 77.36
C GLN A 451 36.50 4.13 76.27
N PRO A 452 36.16 3.72 75.04
CA PRO A 452 35.88 4.67 73.94
C PRO A 452 34.71 5.64 74.20
N ASP A 453 33.81 5.31 75.13
CA ASP A 453 32.69 6.16 75.55
C ASP A 453 33.06 7.13 76.69
N GLY A 454 34.33 7.15 77.12
CA GLY A 454 34.85 7.97 78.22
C GLY A 454 34.62 7.38 79.62
N SER A 455 34.03 6.18 79.74
CA SER A 455 33.91 5.50 81.03
C SER A 455 35.24 4.86 81.46
N VAL A 456 35.47 4.72 82.77
CA VAL A 456 36.71 4.10 83.30
C VAL A 456 36.40 2.77 83.96
N ARG A 457 37.19 1.75 83.63
CA ARG A 457 37.05 0.38 84.12
C ARG A 457 38.28 -0.04 84.93
N PHE A 458 38.05 -0.39 86.20
CA PHE A 458 39.09 -0.96 87.06
C PHE A 458 39.18 -2.48 86.89
N ARG A 459 40.37 -3.00 86.59
CA ARG A 459 40.64 -4.45 86.46
C ARG A 459 41.82 -4.88 87.32
N SER A 460 41.83 -6.16 87.70
CA SER A 460 43.01 -6.79 88.31
C SER A 460 43.25 -8.15 87.66
N LYS A 461 44.52 -8.49 87.42
CA LYS A 461 44.96 -9.79 86.88
C LYS A 461 46.10 -10.35 87.74
N PRO A 462 46.05 -11.62 88.17
CA PRO A 462 47.14 -12.22 88.92
C PRO A 462 48.41 -12.30 88.05
N ILE A 463 49.56 -12.01 88.66
CA ILE A 463 50.89 -12.21 88.06
C ILE A 463 51.13 -13.71 88.05
N VAL A 464 50.80 -14.35 86.92
CA VAL A 464 51.11 -15.76 86.72
C VAL A 464 52.64 -15.89 86.70
N PRO A 465 53.26 -16.64 87.63
CA PRO A 465 54.68 -16.92 87.53
C PRO A 465 54.90 -17.66 86.22
N PHE A 466 55.84 -17.17 85.42
CA PHE A 466 56.25 -17.79 84.16
C PHE A 466 56.55 -19.27 84.43
N ALA A 467 55.63 -20.16 84.07
CA ALA A 467 55.87 -21.60 84.13
C ALA A 467 56.92 -21.91 83.06
N GLY A 468 58.16 -22.13 83.50
CA GLY A 468 59.26 -22.55 82.62
C GLY A 468 58.86 -23.76 81.77
N PRO A 469 59.45 -23.91 80.56
CA PRO A 469 59.04 -24.94 79.62
C PRO A 469 59.10 -26.33 80.26
N ARG A 470 57.94 -27.02 80.32
CA ARG A 470 57.88 -28.45 80.66
C ARG A 470 58.76 -29.22 79.68
N LYS A 471 59.90 -29.72 80.15
CA LYS A 471 60.65 -30.77 79.44
C LYS A 471 59.72 -31.98 79.29
N ARG A 472 59.36 -32.32 78.05
CA ARG A 472 58.78 -33.63 77.73
C ARG A 472 59.88 -34.68 77.94
N ALA A 473 59.60 -35.68 78.76
CA ALA A 473 60.34 -36.94 78.81
C ALA A 473 59.77 -37.90 77.77
#